data_AF-A0A9E3GMH5-F1
#
_entry.id   AF-A0A9E3GMH5-F1
#
_cell.length_a   1.000
_cell.length_b   1.000
_cell.length_c   1.000
_cell.angle_alpha   90.00
_cell.angle_beta   90.00
_cell.angle_gamma   90.00
#
_symmetry.space_group_name_H-M   'P 1'
#
loop_
_entity.id
_entity.type
_entity.pdbx_description
1 polymer ?
#
loop_
_entity_poly.entity_id
_entity_poly.type
_entity_poly.pdbx_seq_one_letter_code
_entity_poly.pdbx_strand_id
1 'polypeptide(L)'
;MRRLNTFLAIGVAGVITLLAGLSSDAVAHAGDPQLARHEGVFTLANPAHVALLGGVGLVAVGVVGAVDASLRVSTERWSSTRHRRATLAVVAVPVSASLAVASWAMTRPPPSPVAVAPRVGDIATNDHHRSDATDVAAVTAREQTEADALVTATKLALGTAGYENVGIAEAAGYRPVQPPTSRLVHYVNVTHLADPTVLDPAAPESLVYRSTAEGPVLEGAMYILPSLDSPLPDVGGLAAHWHGHDDLCFSTTTAMIVDTLGPDGSCPPGARNEVTPPMLHVWTVDRPGGPFAAL
;
A
#
# COMPACT_ATOMS: atom_id res chain seq x y z
N MET A 1 -46.46 -17.81 16.85
CA MET A 1 -45.75 -18.17 18.10
C MET A 1 -44.67 -19.24 17.87
N ARG A 2 -44.98 -20.55 17.73
CA ARG A 2 -43.94 -21.61 17.58
C ARG A 2 -42.89 -21.36 16.47
N ARG A 3 -43.32 -21.00 15.25
CA ARG A 3 -42.41 -20.71 14.13
C ARG A 3 -41.53 -19.48 14.36
N LEU A 4 -42.07 -18.44 15.00
CA LEU A 4 -41.31 -17.24 15.35
C LEU A 4 -40.20 -17.57 16.34
N ASN A 5 -40.52 -18.34 17.38
CA ASN A 5 -39.55 -18.76 18.39
C ASN A 5 -38.43 -19.62 17.76
N THR A 6 -38.76 -20.48 16.79
CA THR A 6 -37.74 -21.26 16.05
C THR A 6 -36.77 -20.36 15.30
N PHE A 7 -37.25 -19.35 14.58
CA PHE A 7 -36.37 -18.45 13.82
C PHE A 7 -35.56 -17.51 14.70
N LEU A 8 -36.14 -17.04 15.81
CA LEU A 8 -35.39 -16.29 16.83
C LEU A 8 -34.29 -17.16 17.44
N ALA A 9 -34.56 -18.43 17.75
CA ALA A 9 -33.54 -19.35 18.25
C ALA A 9 -32.43 -19.60 17.22
N ILE A 10 -32.76 -19.74 15.93
CA ILE A 10 -31.77 -19.84 14.84
C ILE A 10 -30.91 -18.57 14.76
N GLY A 11 -31.52 -17.40 14.88
CA GLY A 11 -30.79 -16.12 14.88
C GLY A 11 -29.84 -16.00 16.08
N VAL A 12 -30.30 -16.36 17.28
CA VAL A 12 -29.47 -16.37 18.50
C VAL A 12 -28.31 -17.37 18.36
N ALA A 13 -28.58 -18.58 17.85
CA ALA A 13 -27.54 -19.55 17.58
C ALA A 13 -26.51 -19.01 16.58
N GLY A 14 -26.96 -18.32 15.52
CA GLY A 14 -26.07 -17.66 14.56
C GLY A 14 -25.18 -16.58 15.19
N VAL A 15 -25.72 -15.74 16.07
CA VAL A 15 -24.93 -14.73 16.81
C VAL A 15 -23.89 -15.41 17.70
N ILE A 16 -24.26 -16.47 18.42
CA ILE A 16 -23.33 -17.22 19.27
C ILE A 16 -22.20 -17.82 18.44
N THR A 17 -22.51 -18.47 17.32
CA THR A 17 -21.51 -19.05 16.41
C THR A 17 -20.60 -17.98 15.81
N LEU A 18 -21.14 -16.81 15.45
CA LEU A 18 -20.36 -15.69 14.93
C LEU A 18 -19.38 -15.13 15.98
N LEU A 19 -19.85 -14.90 17.21
CA LEU A 19 -19.01 -14.40 18.30
C LEU A 19 -17.94 -15.41 18.71
N ALA A 20 -18.27 -16.70 18.69
CA ALA A 20 -17.30 -17.77 18.92
C ALA A 20 -16.23 -17.80 17.82
N GLY A 21 -16.64 -17.72 16.55
CA GLY A 21 -15.72 -17.61 15.42
C GLY A 21 -14.79 -16.40 15.52
N LEU A 22 -15.34 -15.22 15.83
CA LEU A 22 -14.55 -13.99 16.02
C LEU A 22 -13.55 -14.11 17.17
N SER A 23 -13.97 -14.71 18.29
CA SER A 23 -13.10 -14.87 19.46
C SER A 23 -11.98 -15.87 19.19
N SER A 24 -12.28 -16.97 18.52
CA SER A 24 -11.29 -17.97 18.10
C SER A 24 -10.29 -17.40 17.10
N ASP A 25 -10.77 -16.59 16.14
CA ASP A 25 -9.95 -15.89 15.16
C ASP A 25 -8.98 -14.91 15.83
N ALA A 26 -9.50 -14.07 16.74
CA ALA A 26 -8.69 -13.13 17.50
C ALA A 26 -7.61 -13.83 18.36
N VAL A 27 -7.93 -14.98 18.96
CA VAL A 27 -6.96 -15.77 19.74
C VAL A 27 -5.89 -16.39 18.83
N ALA A 28 -6.28 -16.92 17.66
CA ALA A 28 -5.34 -17.48 16.70
C ALA A 28 -4.35 -16.42 16.21
N HIS A 29 -4.83 -15.24 15.84
CA HIS A 29 -4.00 -14.12 15.41
C HIS A 29 -3.16 -13.50 16.55
N ALA A 30 -3.61 -13.60 17.81
CA ALA A 30 -2.80 -13.18 18.95
C ALA A 30 -1.66 -14.16 19.25
N GLY A 31 -1.87 -15.46 19.02
CA GLY A 31 -0.85 -16.51 19.22
C GLY A 31 0.16 -16.59 18.09
N ASP A 32 -0.27 -16.29 16.86
CA ASP A 32 0.60 -16.20 15.71
C ASP A 32 0.13 -15.07 14.76
N PRO A 33 0.72 -13.87 14.88
CA PRO A 33 0.41 -12.72 14.03
C PRO A 33 0.69 -12.97 12.54
N GLN A 34 1.50 -13.99 12.19
CA GLN A 34 1.85 -14.31 10.82
C GLN A 34 0.69 -14.96 10.05
N LEU A 35 -0.34 -15.50 10.73
CA LEU A 35 -1.54 -16.06 10.05
C LEU A 35 -2.20 -15.04 9.13
N ALA A 36 -2.17 -13.75 9.48
CA ALA A 36 -2.78 -12.68 8.68
C ALA A 36 -2.12 -12.51 7.30
N ARG A 37 -0.94 -13.10 7.09
CA ARG A 37 -0.22 -13.09 5.80
C ARG A 37 -0.55 -14.31 4.93
N HIS A 38 -1.16 -15.34 5.51
CA HIS A 38 -1.46 -16.60 4.84
C HIS A 38 -2.96 -16.84 4.70
N GLU A 39 -3.78 -16.11 5.45
CA GLU A 39 -5.22 -16.28 5.51
C GLU A 39 -5.94 -14.95 5.30
N GLY A 40 -6.88 -14.93 4.35
CA GLY A 40 -7.84 -13.83 4.21
C GLY A 40 -9.14 -14.16 4.95
N VAL A 41 -10.02 -13.17 5.09
CA VAL A 41 -11.34 -13.28 5.76
C VAL A 41 -12.22 -14.43 5.22
N PHE A 42 -11.92 -14.95 4.03
CA PHE A 42 -12.65 -16.05 3.39
C PHE A 42 -11.86 -17.35 3.25
N THR A 43 -10.73 -17.50 3.93
CA THR A 43 -9.94 -18.75 3.91
C THR A 43 -10.67 -19.83 4.72
N LEU A 44 -11.43 -20.69 4.03
CA LEU A 44 -12.25 -21.75 4.62
C LEU A 44 -11.45 -22.90 5.25
N ALA A 45 -10.12 -22.90 5.09
CA ALA A 45 -9.23 -23.83 5.79
C ALA A 45 -9.13 -23.52 7.29
N ASN A 46 -9.39 -22.28 7.69
CA ASN A 46 -9.44 -21.89 9.10
C ASN A 46 -10.87 -22.12 9.66
N PRO A 47 -11.03 -22.96 10.70
CA PRO A 47 -12.34 -23.25 11.29
C PRO A 47 -13.01 -22.01 11.91
N ALA A 48 -12.25 -20.97 12.30
CA ALA A 48 -12.77 -19.71 12.81
C ALA A 48 -13.50 -18.91 11.72
N HIS A 49 -12.93 -18.83 10.51
CA HIS A 49 -13.60 -18.22 9.35
C HIS A 49 -14.86 -18.98 8.93
N VAL A 50 -14.82 -20.31 8.98
CA VAL A 50 -16.01 -21.14 8.71
C VAL A 50 -17.12 -20.84 9.73
N ALA A 51 -16.77 -20.72 11.01
CA ALA A 51 -17.72 -20.35 12.06
C ALA A 51 -18.28 -18.94 11.88
N LEU A 52 -17.44 -17.97 11.51
CA LEU A 52 -17.87 -16.59 11.20
C LEU A 52 -18.89 -16.55 10.06
N LEU A 53 -18.56 -17.15 8.91
CA LEU A 53 -19.43 -17.18 7.73
C LEU A 53 -20.72 -17.98 7.98
N GLY A 54 -20.61 -19.12 8.67
CA GLY A 54 -21.76 -19.92 9.09
C GLY A 54 -22.68 -19.15 10.04
N GLY A 55 -22.11 -18.41 11.00
CA GLY A 55 -22.83 -17.55 11.92
C GLY A 55 -23.61 -16.45 11.21
N VAL A 56 -22.98 -15.75 10.25
CA VAL A 56 -23.66 -14.75 9.40
C VAL A 56 -24.84 -15.36 8.66
N GLY A 57 -24.67 -16.55 8.06
CA GLY A 57 -25.73 -17.26 7.36
C GLY A 57 -26.92 -17.60 8.27
N LEU A 58 -26.66 -18.09 9.48
CA LEU A 58 -27.69 -18.43 10.46
C LEU A 58 -28.44 -17.17 10.96
N VAL A 59 -27.73 -16.07 11.20
CA VAL A 59 -28.36 -14.78 11.55
C VAL A 59 -29.31 -14.33 10.45
N ALA A 60 -28.87 -14.39 9.18
CA ALA A 60 -29.70 -14.00 8.05
C ALA A 60 -30.98 -14.87 7.95
N VAL A 61 -30.85 -16.19 8.06
CA VAL A 61 -32.00 -17.12 8.07
C VAL A 61 -32.93 -16.85 9.25
N GLY A 62 -32.38 -16.61 10.43
CA GLY A 62 -33.15 -16.30 11.64
C GLY A 62 -33.94 -15.00 11.52
N VAL A 63 -33.31 -13.92 11.04
CA VAL A 63 -33.95 -12.61 10.88
C VAL A 63 -35.04 -12.66 9.80
N VAL A 64 -34.73 -13.19 8.61
CA VAL A 64 -35.71 -13.29 7.51
C VAL A 64 -36.91 -14.15 7.92
N GLY A 65 -36.65 -15.29 8.56
CA GLY A 65 -37.70 -16.19 9.03
C GLY A 65 -38.54 -15.60 10.16
N ALA A 66 -37.94 -14.86 11.10
CA ALA A 66 -38.66 -14.19 12.17
C ALA A 66 -39.55 -13.06 11.64
N VAL A 67 -39.09 -12.31 10.64
CA VAL A 67 -39.89 -11.29 9.95
C VAL A 67 -41.08 -11.91 9.22
N ASP A 68 -40.89 -12.97 8.41
CA ASP A 68 -42.01 -13.65 7.73
C ASP A 68 -43.00 -14.27 8.73
N ALA A 69 -42.49 -14.87 9.81
CA ALA A 69 -43.34 -15.46 10.86
C ALA A 69 -44.15 -14.41 11.62
N SER A 70 -43.57 -13.23 11.88
CA SER A 70 -44.23 -12.12 12.58
C SER A 70 -45.32 -11.48 11.71
N LEU A 71 -45.01 -11.25 10.43
CA LEU A 71 -45.95 -10.69 9.45
C LEU A 71 -47.14 -11.61 9.14
N ARG A 72 -47.05 -12.90 9.44
CA ARG A 72 -48.16 -13.86 9.30
C ARG A 72 -49.07 -13.92 10.53
N VAL A 73 -48.59 -13.47 11.68
CA VAL A 73 -49.34 -13.49 12.95
C VAL A 73 -50.04 -12.15 13.20
N SER A 74 -49.56 -11.05 12.62
CA SER A 74 -50.23 -9.75 12.74
C SER A 74 -51.60 -9.76 12.03
N THR A 75 -52.64 -9.45 12.79
CA THR A 75 -54.05 -9.43 12.35
C THR A 75 -54.49 -8.07 11.77
N GLU A 76 -53.59 -7.08 11.69
CA GLU A 76 -53.93 -5.74 11.24
C GLU A 76 -53.93 -5.56 9.72
N ARG A 77 -54.77 -4.60 9.30
CA ARG A 77 -55.13 -4.14 7.94
C ARG A 77 -53.96 -3.76 7.02
N TRP A 78 -52.70 -3.90 7.48
CA TRP A 78 -51.47 -3.64 6.73
C TRP A 78 -50.87 -4.89 6.05
N SER A 79 -51.56 -6.03 6.10
CA SER A 79 -51.14 -7.33 5.55
C SER A 79 -51.27 -7.48 4.02
N SER A 80 -51.31 -6.38 3.26
CA SER A 80 -51.32 -6.52 1.80
C SER A 80 -50.04 -7.23 1.34
N THR A 81 -50.18 -8.16 0.39
CA THR A 81 -49.07 -8.96 -0.14
C THR A 81 -47.89 -8.10 -0.60
N ARG A 82 -48.14 -6.83 -0.95
CA ARG A 82 -47.12 -5.84 -1.32
C ARG A 82 -46.23 -5.40 -0.15
N HIS A 83 -46.79 -5.13 1.03
CA HIS A 83 -46.01 -4.70 2.20
C HIS A 83 -45.13 -5.85 2.69
N ARG A 84 -45.68 -7.07 2.72
CA ARG A 84 -44.91 -8.28 3.07
C ARG A 84 -43.77 -8.56 2.09
N ARG A 85 -43.99 -8.38 0.78
CA ARG A 85 -42.93 -8.47 -0.23
C ARG A 85 -41.89 -7.35 -0.09
N ALA A 86 -42.32 -6.13 0.23
CA ALA A 86 -41.42 -5.00 0.44
C ALA A 86 -40.51 -5.20 1.66
N THR A 87 -41.05 -5.62 2.81
CA THR A 87 -40.25 -5.89 4.02
C THR A 87 -39.28 -7.05 3.80
N LEU A 88 -39.72 -8.12 3.12
CA LEU A 88 -38.83 -9.23 2.78
C LEU A 88 -37.73 -8.81 1.79
N ALA A 89 -38.03 -7.94 0.83
CA ALA A 89 -37.04 -7.41 -0.10
C ALA A 89 -36.01 -6.52 0.59
N VAL A 90 -36.43 -5.68 1.56
CA VAL A 90 -35.52 -4.81 2.34
C VAL A 90 -34.48 -5.62 3.12
N VAL A 91 -34.78 -6.86 3.51
CA VAL A 91 -33.83 -7.74 4.20
C VAL A 91 -33.07 -8.66 3.22
N ALA A 92 -33.76 -9.24 2.24
CA ALA A 92 -33.15 -10.20 1.32
C ALA A 92 -32.16 -9.55 0.35
N VAL A 93 -32.46 -8.35 -0.17
CA VAL A 93 -31.60 -7.65 -1.13
C VAL A 93 -30.22 -7.32 -0.55
N PRO A 94 -30.07 -6.68 0.63
CA PRO A 94 -28.75 -6.41 1.19
C PRO A 94 -28.00 -7.69 1.54
N VAL A 95 -28.67 -8.73 2.05
CA VAL A 95 -28.04 -10.03 2.33
C VAL A 95 -27.51 -10.67 1.04
N SER A 96 -28.30 -10.69 -0.03
CA SER A 96 -27.86 -11.20 -1.33
C SER A 96 -26.75 -10.37 -1.95
N ALA A 97 -26.80 -9.04 -1.80
CA ALA A 97 -25.74 -8.15 -2.25
C ALA A 97 -24.43 -8.39 -1.49
N SER A 98 -24.48 -8.52 -0.16
CA SER A 98 -23.32 -8.84 0.67
C SER A 98 -22.72 -10.20 0.34
N LEU A 99 -23.56 -11.23 0.10
CA LEU A 99 -23.10 -12.54 -0.35
C LEU A 99 -22.47 -12.49 -1.74
N ALA A 100 -23.04 -11.74 -2.68
CA ALA A 100 -22.48 -11.56 -4.02
C ALA A 100 -21.12 -10.84 -3.98
N VAL A 101 -20.97 -9.82 -3.14
CA VAL A 101 -19.69 -9.13 -2.92
C VAL A 101 -18.66 -10.06 -2.28
N ALA A 102 -19.08 -10.87 -1.28
CA ALA A 102 -18.21 -11.87 -0.66
C ALA A 102 -17.77 -12.95 -1.67
N SER A 103 -18.69 -13.50 -2.47
CA SER A 103 -18.36 -14.47 -3.52
C SER A 103 -17.45 -13.87 -4.59
N TRP A 104 -17.67 -12.63 -5.00
CA TRP A 104 -16.77 -11.93 -5.92
C TRP A 104 -15.38 -11.72 -5.32
N ALA A 105 -15.30 -11.35 -4.03
CA ALA A 105 -14.03 -11.24 -3.31
C ALA A 105 -13.30 -12.59 -3.20
N MET A 106 -14.00 -13.70 -3.04
CA MET A 106 -13.43 -15.06 -3.02
C MET A 106 -12.87 -15.50 -4.39
N THR A 107 -13.39 -14.97 -5.50
CA THR A 107 -12.87 -15.29 -6.84
C THR A 107 -11.62 -14.49 -7.21
N ARG A 108 -11.26 -13.48 -6.40
CA ARG A 108 -9.99 -12.80 -6.57
C ARG A 108 -8.88 -13.72 -6.06
N PRO A 109 -7.79 -13.93 -6.83
CA PRO A 109 -6.62 -14.58 -6.28
C PRO A 109 -6.19 -13.81 -5.02
N PRO A 110 -5.79 -14.50 -3.93
CA PRO A 110 -5.25 -13.80 -2.78
C PRO A 110 -4.09 -12.91 -3.26
N PRO A 111 -3.91 -11.71 -2.69
CA PRO A 111 -2.65 -11.03 -2.88
C PRO A 111 -1.54 -12.02 -2.53
N SER A 112 -0.54 -12.17 -3.41
CA SER A 112 0.66 -12.96 -3.12
C SER A 112 1.11 -12.65 -1.70
N PRO A 113 1.61 -13.62 -0.92
CA PRO A 113 2.06 -13.36 0.44
C PRO A 113 3.06 -12.21 0.38
N VAL A 114 2.59 -11.05 0.83
CA VAL A 114 3.36 -9.83 0.90
C VAL A 114 4.49 -10.17 1.84
N ALA A 115 5.72 -10.27 1.32
CA ALA A 115 6.87 -9.94 2.13
C ALA A 115 6.52 -8.57 2.70
N VAL A 116 6.26 -8.50 4.01
CA VAL A 116 5.87 -7.26 4.69
C VAL A 116 6.88 -6.23 4.25
N ALA A 117 6.46 -5.33 3.35
CA ALA A 117 7.29 -4.22 2.96
C ALA A 117 7.53 -3.46 4.27
N PRO A 118 8.80 -3.26 4.67
CA PRO A 118 9.10 -2.67 5.97
C PRO A 118 8.31 -1.37 6.15
N ARG A 119 7.73 -1.14 7.34
CA ARG A 119 7.19 0.18 7.66
C ARG A 119 8.36 1.18 7.62
N VAL A 120 8.09 2.48 7.51
CA VAL A 120 9.16 3.50 7.46
C VAL A 120 10.16 3.41 8.63
N GLY A 121 9.78 2.83 9.79
CA GLY A 121 10.71 2.53 10.89
C GLY A 121 11.56 1.25 10.76
N ASP A 122 11.27 0.41 9.77
CA ASP A 122 11.99 -0.82 9.40
C ASP A 122 12.74 -0.66 8.05
N ILE A 123 12.48 0.42 7.31
CA ILE A 123 13.27 0.82 6.14
C ILE A 123 14.59 1.33 6.70
N ALA A 124 15.72 0.82 6.21
CA ALA A 124 17.04 1.23 6.65
C ALA A 124 17.21 2.75 6.53
N THR A 125 17.02 3.47 7.64
CA THR A 125 17.39 4.87 7.80
C THR A 125 18.91 4.87 8.00
N ASN A 126 19.64 5.26 6.95
CA ASN A 126 21.09 5.42 6.93
C ASN A 126 21.90 4.16 7.23
N ASP A 127 21.96 3.21 6.29
CA ASP A 127 22.93 2.11 6.41
C ASP A 127 24.22 2.38 5.62
N HIS A 128 25.12 3.15 6.22
CA HIS A 128 26.55 3.15 5.88
C HIS A 128 27.31 1.98 6.53
N HIS A 129 26.61 1.04 7.19
CA HIS A 129 27.21 -0.10 7.88
C HIS A 129 26.66 -1.43 7.35
N ARG A 130 27.22 -1.86 6.22
CA ARG A 130 27.32 -3.26 5.75
C ARG A 130 26.62 -4.26 6.69
N SER A 131 25.34 -4.50 6.43
CA SER A 131 24.51 -5.43 7.20
C SER A 131 25.06 -6.86 7.11
N ASP A 132 25.24 -7.46 8.28
CA ASP A 132 25.72 -8.83 8.48
C ASP A 132 24.84 -9.85 7.73
N ALA A 133 25.52 -10.81 7.11
CA ALA A 133 24.95 -11.83 6.25
C ALA A 133 24.36 -12.99 7.06
N THR A 134 23.15 -12.84 7.60
CA THR A 134 22.34 -14.00 8.01
C THR A 134 20.85 -13.72 7.82
N ASP A 135 20.27 -14.37 6.82
CA ASP A 135 18.86 -14.38 6.38
C ASP A 135 18.45 -13.34 5.32
N VAL A 136 19.18 -13.31 4.20
CA VAL A 136 18.75 -12.60 2.99
C VAL A 136 17.90 -13.56 2.15
N ALA A 137 16.58 -13.37 2.15
CA ALA A 137 15.74 -13.97 1.13
C ALA A 137 16.32 -13.61 -0.26
N ALA A 138 16.56 -14.60 -1.11
CA ALA A 138 17.16 -14.36 -2.41
C ALA A 138 16.16 -13.63 -3.33
N VAL A 139 16.66 -12.64 -4.09
CA VAL A 139 15.89 -12.00 -5.16
C VAL A 139 15.34 -13.08 -6.10
N THR A 140 14.03 -13.09 -6.28
CA THR A 140 13.35 -14.01 -7.19
C THR A 140 13.49 -13.56 -8.65
N ALA A 141 13.32 -14.48 -9.59
CA ALA A 141 13.35 -14.14 -11.02
C ALA A 141 12.25 -13.14 -11.43
N ARG A 142 11.08 -13.19 -10.76
CA ARG A 142 10.01 -12.21 -10.97
C ARG A 142 10.47 -10.81 -10.58
N GLU A 143 10.97 -10.67 -9.36
CA GLU A 143 11.48 -9.40 -8.82
C GLU A 143 12.57 -8.83 -9.72
N GLN A 144 13.56 -9.65 -10.11
CA GLN A 144 14.59 -9.19 -11.03
C GLN A 144 14.02 -8.72 -12.38
N THR A 145 13.06 -9.45 -12.95
CA THR A 145 12.44 -9.10 -14.23
C THR A 145 11.67 -7.78 -14.15
N GLU A 146 10.91 -7.57 -13.07
CA GLU A 146 10.16 -6.32 -12.83
C GLU A 146 11.12 -5.13 -12.61
N ALA A 147 12.19 -5.35 -11.86
CA ALA A 147 13.24 -4.37 -11.62
C ALA A 147 13.93 -3.96 -12.94
N ASP A 148 14.33 -4.93 -13.77
CA ASP A 148 14.94 -4.69 -15.08
C ASP A 148 13.99 -3.97 -16.04
N ALA A 149 12.70 -4.31 -16.00
CA ALA A 149 11.66 -3.65 -16.78
C ALA A 149 11.51 -2.17 -16.38
N LEU A 150 11.52 -1.86 -15.08
CA LEU A 150 11.45 -0.49 -14.58
C LEU A 150 12.69 0.32 -15.01
N VAL A 151 13.90 -0.24 -14.91
CA VAL A 151 15.13 0.41 -15.38
C VAL A 151 15.05 0.71 -16.87
N THR A 152 14.61 -0.28 -17.66
CA THR A 152 14.50 -0.14 -19.12
C THR A 152 13.47 0.93 -19.49
N ALA A 153 12.29 0.92 -18.86
CA ALA A 153 11.24 1.89 -19.10
C ALA A 153 11.68 3.30 -18.71
N THR A 154 12.35 3.46 -17.56
CA THR A 154 12.92 4.73 -17.10
C THR A 154 13.93 5.25 -18.11
N LYS A 155 14.92 4.44 -18.49
CA LYS A 155 15.95 4.84 -19.46
C LYS A 155 15.36 5.28 -20.80
N LEU A 156 14.38 4.52 -21.30
CA LEU A 156 13.70 4.86 -22.55
C LEU A 156 12.93 6.18 -22.45
N ALA A 157 12.19 6.39 -21.37
CA ALA A 157 11.37 7.58 -21.19
C ALA A 157 12.23 8.84 -21.03
N LEU A 158 13.29 8.79 -20.20
CA LEU A 158 14.22 9.90 -20.02
C LEU A 158 14.90 10.32 -21.33
N GLY A 159 15.39 9.34 -22.11
CA GLY A 159 16.03 9.60 -23.40
C GLY A 159 15.04 10.07 -24.47
N THR A 160 13.81 9.57 -24.46
CA THR A 160 12.76 10.04 -25.38
C THR A 160 12.38 11.49 -25.08
N ALA A 161 12.32 11.87 -23.81
CA ALA A 161 12.09 13.25 -23.39
C ALA A 161 13.29 14.17 -23.65
N GLY A 162 14.49 13.62 -23.87
CA GLY A 162 15.71 14.38 -24.08
C GLY A 162 16.27 15.02 -22.81
N TYR A 163 15.99 14.42 -21.64
CA TYR A 163 16.40 14.98 -20.36
C TYR A 163 17.90 14.91 -20.10
N GLU A 164 18.72 14.31 -20.98
CA GLU A 164 20.17 14.49 -20.95
C GLU A 164 20.57 15.97 -21.05
N ASN A 165 19.73 16.78 -21.70
CA ASN A 165 19.85 18.23 -21.66
C ASN A 165 19.05 18.78 -20.48
N VAL A 166 19.75 19.25 -19.44
CA VAL A 166 19.13 19.85 -18.25
C VAL A 166 18.18 21.01 -18.58
N GLY A 167 18.43 21.78 -19.64
CA GLY A 167 17.54 22.86 -20.08
C GLY A 167 16.17 22.36 -20.55
N ILE A 168 16.11 21.14 -21.10
CA ILE A 168 14.83 20.49 -21.46
C ILE A 168 14.09 20.06 -20.20
N ALA A 169 14.78 19.46 -19.23
CA ALA A 169 14.19 19.13 -17.94
C ALA A 169 13.67 20.39 -17.21
N GLU A 170 14.45 21.47 -17.21
CA GLU A 170 14.06 22.75 -16.63
C GLU A 170 12.87 23.40 -17.34
N ALA A 171 12.77 23.26 -18.66
CA ALA A 171 11.61 23.70 -19.42
C ALA A 171 10.36 22.84 -19.13
N ALA A 172 10.55 21.55 -18.83
CA ALA A 172 9.50 20.62 -18.40
C ALA A 172 9.05 20.83 -16.93
N GLY A 173 9.70 21.72 -16.19
CA GLY A 173 9.31 22.11 -14.83
C GLY A 173 10.15 21.50 -13.70
N TYR A 174 11.19 20.74 -14.03
CA TYR A 174 12.14 20.24 -13.03
C TYR A 174 13.04 21.38 -12.50
N ARG A 175 13.27 21.41 -11.19
CA ARG A 175 14.09 22.43 -10.51
C ARG A 175 15.05 21.81 -9.51
N PRO A 176 16.31 22.27 -9.43
CA PRO A 176 17.27 21.72 -8.49
C PRO A 176 16.85 22.00 -7.04
N VAL A 177 16.87 20.98 -6.19
CA VAL A 177 16.58 21.10 -4.76
C VAL A 177 17.84 21.06 -3.89
N GLN A 178 19.01 20.98 -4.52
CA GLN A 178 20.33 21.03 -3.88
C GLN A 178 21.19 22.09 -4.58
N PRO A 179 22.23 22.62 -3.90
CA PRO A 179 23.21 23.46 -4.56
C PRO A 179 23.81 22.77 -5.79
N PRO A 180 24.03 23.48 -6.92
CA PRO A 180 24.64 22.89 -8.11
C PRO A 180 26.05 22.32 -7.88
N THR A 181 26.72 22.75 -6.81
CA THR A 181 28.02 22.24 -6.36
C THR A 181 27.96 20.86 -5.71
N SER A 182 26.77 20.36 -5.38
CA SER A 182 26.60 19.00 -4.87
C SER A 182 27.02 17.98 -5.93
N ARG A 183 27.62 16.87 -5.50
CA ARG A 183 28.10 15.82 -6.41
C ARG A 183 26.96 15.26 -7.26
N LEU A 184 25.82 15.00 -6.62
CA LEU A 184 24.57 14.64 -7.24
C LEU A 184 23.55 15.70 -6.88
N VAL A 185 22.81 16.16 -7.89
CA VAL A 185 21.80 17.19 -7.77
C VAL A 185 20.48 16.58 -8.23
N HIS A 186 19.52 16.53 -7.32
CA HIS A 186 18.15 16.18 -7.63
C HIS A 186 17.44 17.40 -8.21
N TYR A 187 16.80 17.20 -9.35
CA TYR A 187 15.92 18.16 -9.99
C TYR A 187 14.50 17.63 -9.84
N VAL A 188 13.68 18.30 -9.04
CA VAL A 188 12.33 17.85 -8.66
C VAL A 188 11.29 18.58 -9.48
N ASN A 189 10.24 17.86 -9.89
CA ASN A 189 9.05 18.44 -10.49
C ASN A 189 7.89 18.39 -9.48
N VAL A 190 7.53 19.57 -8.96
CA VAL A 190 6.47 19.70 -7.95
C VAL A 190 5.07 19.32 -8.46
N THR A 191 4.86 19.35 -9.78
CA THR A 191 3.60 18.93 -10.39
C THR A 191 3.48 17.42 -10.33
N HIS A 192 4.57 16.70 -10.62
CA HIS A 192 4.61 15.25 -10.57
C HIS A 192 4.56 14.76 -9.12
N LEU A 193 5.23 15.44 -8.18
CA LEU A 193 5.10 15.15 -6.74
C LEU A 193 3.66 15.24 -6.23
N ALA A 194 2.84 16.11 -6.83
CA ALA A 194 1.44 16.28 -6.48
C ALA A 194 0.50 15.29 -7.22
N ASP A 195 1.02 14.59 -8.23
CA ASP A 195 0.29 13.55 -8.97
C ASP A 195 0.27 12.25 -8.14
N PRO A 196 -0.90 11.62 -7.94
CA PRO A 196 -0.98 10.36 -7.20
C PRO A 196 -0.48 9.13 -7.98
N THR A 197 -0.07 9.30 -9.24
CA THR A 197 0.45 8.21 -10.07
C THR A 197 1.84 7.81 -9.57
N VAL A 198 1.97 6.53 -9.19
CA VAL A 198 3.21 5.99 -8.62
C VAL A 198 3.97 5.22 -9.69
N LEU A 199 5.29 5.42 -9.76
CA LEU A 199 6.20 4.75 -10.70
C LEU A 199 5.80 4.96 -12.17
N ASP A 200 5.53 6.20 -12.59
CA ASP A 200 5.37 6.54 -14.01
C ASP A 200 6.72 6.96 -14.63
N PRO A 201 7.34 6.13 -15.49
CA PRO A 201 8.62 6.47 -16.12
C PRO A 201 8.55 7.70 -17.03
N ALA A 202 7.37 8.06 -17.55
CA ALA A 202 7.20 9.25 -18.38
C ALA A 202 7.17 10.55 -17.56
N ALA A 203 6.88 10.45 -16.26
CA ALA A 203 6.71 11.60 -15.38
C ALA A 203 7.33 11.35 -13.99
N PRO A 204 8.64 11.03 -13.89
CA PRO A 204 9.26 10.81 -12.59
C PRO A 204 9.22 12.09 -11.75
N GLU A 205 9.11 11.95 -10.44
CA GLU A 205 9.04 13.10 -9.52
C GLU A 205 10.37 13.85 -9.43
N SER A 206 11.49 13.15 -9.68
CA SER A 206 12.83 13.71 -9.63
C SER A 206 13.76 13.11 -10.68
N LEU A 207 14.62 13.95 -11.26
CA LEU A 207 15.73 13.57 -12.12
C LEU A 207 17.04 13.77 -11.35
N VAL A 208 18.01 12.88 -11.53
CA VAL A 208 19.29 12.95 -10.83
C VAL A 208 20.42 13.20 -11.80
N TYR A 209 21.11 14.33 -11.61
CA TYR A 209 22.27 14.71 -12.39
C TYR A 209 23.53 14.67 -11.53
N ARG A 210 24.62 14.17 -12.09
CA ARG A 210 25.95 14.39 -11.54
C ARG A 210 26.52 15.70 -12.05
N SER A 211 27.02 16.52 -11.13
CA SER A 211 27.75 17.73 -11.49
C SER A 211 29.15 17.38 -12.00
N THR A 212 29.49 17.84 -13.20
CA THR A 212 30.86 17.76 -13.77
C THR A 212 31.36 19.15 -14.14
N ALA A 213 32.63 19.25 -14.54
CA ALA A 213 33.21 20.53 -14.99
C ALA A 213 32.56 21.04 -16.29
N GLU A 214 32.04 20.12 -17.10
CA GLU A 214 31.37 20.38 -18.37
C GLU A 214 29.86 20.67 -18.21
N GLY A 215 29.31 20.39 -17.02
CA GLY A 215 27.90 20.61 -16.70
C GLY A 215 27.24 19.40 -16.03
N PRO A 216 25.92 19.46 -15.79
CA PRO A 216 25.16 18.34 -15.24
C PRO A 216 25.02 17.20 -16.26
N VAL A 217 25.34 15.98 -15.83
CA VAL A 217 25.17 14.75 -16.61
C VAL A 217 24.06 13.93 -15.99
N LEU A 218 23.02 13.60 -16.76
CA LEU A 218 21.90 12.78 -16.29
C LEU A 218 22.38 11.38 -15.94
N GLU A 219 22.04 10.90 -14.74
CA GLU A 219 22.41 9.55 -14.27
C GLU A 219 21.22 8.67 -13.95
N GLY A 220 20.03 9.24 -13.75
CA GLY A 220 18.82 8.47 -13.51
C GLY A 220 17.63 9.32 -13.10
N ALA A 221 16.63 8.64 -12.55
CA ALA A 221 15.45 9.24 -11.95
C ALA A 221 15.28 8.76 -10.51
N MET A 222 14.47 9.47 -9.75
CA MET A 222 14.03 9.08 -8.43
C MET A 222 12.52 9.23 -8.37
N TYR A 223 11.85 8.14 -8.02
CA TYR A 223 10.41 8.12 -7.79
C TYR A 223 10.14 8.38 -6.32
N ILE A 224 9.16 9.23 -6.00
CA ILE A 224 8.87 9.65 -4.64
C ILE A 224 7.39 9.40 -4.37
N LEU A 225 7.07 8.66 -3.32
CA LEU A 225 5.68 8.41 -2.98
C LEU A 225 4.97 9.68 -2.47
N PRO A 226 3.64 9.80 -2.63
CA PRO A 226 2.91 11.02 -2.27
C PRO A 226 2.95 11.40 -0.79
N SER A 227 3.20 10.43 0.11
CA SER A 227 3.21 10.65 1.56
C SER A 227 4.07 9.64 2.31
N LEU A 228 4.41 9.96 3.56
CA LEU A 228 5.15 9.09 4.48
C LEU A 228 4.49 7.71 4.68
N ASP A 229 3.16 7.67 4.72
CA ASP A 229 2.39 6.44 4.96
C ASP A 229 1.95 5.74 3.67
N SER A 230 2.48 6.16 2.51
CA SER A 230 2.13 5.55 1.24
C SER A 230 2.56 4.07 1.20
N PRO A 231 1.69 3.15 0.76
CA PRO A 231 2.07 1.75 0.64
C PRO A 231 3.15 1.60 -0.43
N LEU A 232 4.22 0.87 -0.11
CA LEU A 232 5.29 0.59 -1.07
C LEU A 232 4.75 -0.28 -2.21
N PRO A 233 4.96 0.11 -3.48
CA PRO A 233 4.63 -0.73 -4.62
C PRO A 233 5.39 -2.06 -4.58
N ASP A 234 4.70 -3.16 -4.87
CA ASP A 234 5.30 -4.49 -5.13
C ASP A 234 5.86 -4.54 -6.55
N VAL A 235 6.90 -3.73 -6.81
CA VAL A 235 7.65 -3.73 -8.07
C VAL A 235 9.10 -4.01 -7.74
N GLY A 236 9.62 -5.12 -8.24
CA GLY A 236 11.03 -5.47 -8.08
C GLY A 236 11.40 -6.01 -6.69
N GLY A 237 10.48 -6.02 -5.73
CA GLY A 237 10.66 -6.58 -4.38
C GLY A 237 12.06 -6.32 -3.79
N LEU A 238 12.78 -7.39 -3.44
CA LEU A 238 14.12 -7.27 -2.85
C LEU A 238 15.21 -6.71 -3.80
N ALA A 239 14.94 -6.59 -5.11
CA ALA A 239 15.85 -5.98 -6.08
C ALA A 239 15.69 -4.45 -6.21
N ALA A 240 14.53 -3.91 -5.82
CA ALA A 240 14.22 -2.48 -5.89
C ALA A 240 14.17 -1.87 -4.48
N HIS A 241 15.23 -1.16 -4.11
CA HIS A 241 15.42 -0.67 -2.75
C HIS A 241 14.73 0.68 -2.51
N TRP A 242 13.48 0.62 -2.07
CA TRP A 242 12.82 1.78 -1.48
C TRP A 242 13.53 2.20 -0.20
N HIS A 243 13.76 3.50 -0.03
CA HIS A 243 14.31 4.09 1.19
C HIS A 243 13.64 5.42 1.49
N GLY A 244 13.95 6.02 2.64
CA GLY A 244 13.57 7.38 2.96
C GLY A 244 14.69 8.04 3.74
N HIS A 245 14.69 9.36 3.77
CA HIS A 245 15.60 10.12 4.59
C HIS A 245 14.89 10.69 5.81
N ASP A 246 15.52 10.53 6.97
CA ASP A 246 15.20 11.18 8.24
C ASP A 246 16.28 12.19 8.66
N ASP A 247 17.32 12.36 7.85
CA ASP A 247 18.52 13.12 8.18
C ASP A 247 18.70 14.40 7.35
N LEU A 248 17.87 14.63 6.33
CA LEU A 248 18.01 15.80 5.47
C LEU A 248 17.64 17.11 6.18
N CYS A 249 18.43 18.14 5.95
CA CYS A 249 18.20 19.50 6.44
C CYS A 249 17.76 20.43 5.32
N PHE A 250 16.53 20.94 5.45
CA PHE A 250 15.89 21.83 4.50
C PHE A 250 15.97 23.28 4.98
N SER A 251 16.44 24.18 4.11
CA SER A 251 16.39 25.61 4.36
C SER A 251 14.97 26.05 4.70
N THR A 252 14.80 26.83 5.77
CA THR A 252 13.50 27.39 6.16
C THR A 252 13.03 28.52 5.24
N THR A 253 13.92 29.03 4.38
CA THR A 253 13.61 30.13 3.46
C THR A 253 13.43 29.66 2.03
N THR A 254 14.27 28.73 1.55
CA THR A 254 14.24 28.28 0.15
C THR A 254 13.68 26.88 -0.04
N ALA A 255 13.45 26.13 1.05
CA ALA A 255 13.12 24.71 1.02
C ALA A 255 14.14 23.82 0.27
N MET A 256 15.34 24.33 -0.04
CA MET A 256 16.43 23.52 -0.59
C MET A 256 17.04 22.63 0.50
N ILE A 257 17.50 21.44 0.10
CA ILE A 257 18.35 20.59 0.92
C ILE A 257 19.73 21.25 0.98
N VAL A 258 20.12 21.67 2.19
CA VAL A 258 21.38 22.41 2.40
C VAL A 258 22.44 21.60 3.13
N ASP A 259 22.04 20.57 3.88
CA ASP A 259 22.95 19.69 4.62
C ASP A 259 22.22 18.41 5.06
N THR A 260 22.90 17.54 5.78
CA THR A 260 22.32 16.47 6.61
C THR A 260 22.44 16.83 8.09
N LEU A 261 21.82 16.03 8.97
CA LEU A 261 21.97 16.16 10.41
C LEU A 261 23.45 16.10 10.80
N GLY A 262 23.86 17.03 11.66
CA GLY A 262 25.19 17.02 12.25
C GLY A 262 25.35 15.89 13.28
N PRO A 263 26.57 15.70 13.82
CA PRO A 263 26.84 14.66 14.82
C PRO A 263 26.01 14.75 16.10
N ASP A 264 25.45 15.94 16.39
CA ASP A 264 24.58 16.20 17.52
C ASP A 264 23.08 16.04 17.19
N GLY A 265 22.76 15.59 15.98
CA GLY A 265 21.39 15.44 15.50
C GLY A 265 20.70 16.78 15.19
N SER A 266 21.46 17.87 14.99
CA SER A 266 20.91 19.18 14.65
C SER A 266 21.19 19.59 13.21
N CYS A 267 20.28 20.39 12.64
CA CYS A 267 20.50 21.05 11.37
C CYS A 267 21.28 22.36 11.54
N PRO A 268 22.01 22.82 10.50
CA PRO A 268 22.68 24.11 10.55
C PRO A 268 21.67 25.26 10.75
N PRO A 269 22.11 26.41 11.31
CA PRO A 269 21.23 27.56 11.53
C PRO A 269 20.50 27.97 10.25
N GLY A 270 19.17 28.15 10.35
CA GLY A 270 18.33 28.49 9.20
C GLY A 270 17.84 27.29 8.39
N ALA A 271 18.08 26.07 8.85
CA ALA A 271 17.51 24.84 8.32
C ALA A 271 16.71 24.07 9.38
N ARG A 272 15.84 23.18 8.91
CA ARG A 272 15.07 22.25 9.74
C ARG A 272 15.17 20.86 9.15
N ASN A 273 15.14 19.85 10.02
CA ASN A 273 15.08 18.47 9.57
C ASN A 273 13.66 18.12 9.15
N GLU A 274 13.51 17.40 8.04
CA GLU A 274 12.24 16.85 7.60
C GLU A 274 12.42 15.42 7.12
N VAL A 275 11.48 14.56 7.51
CA VAL A 275 11.41 13.19 7.01
C VAL A 275 10.78 13.21 5.62
N THR A 276 11.39 12.48 4.70
CA THR A 276 10.92 12.38 3.32
C THR A 276 10.04 11.15 3.11
N PRO A 277 9.04 11.22 2.21
CA PRO A 277 8.32 10.03 1.77
C PRO A 277 9.26 8.95 1.21
N PRO A 278 8.84 7.67 1.20
CA PRO A 278 9.61 6.64 0.57
C PRO A 278 9.91 6.96 -0.89
N MET A 279 11.13 6.68 -1.31
CA MET A 279 11.64 6.96 -2.64
C MET A 279 12.48 5.81 -3.18
N LEU A 280 12.56 5.74 -4.51
CA LEU A 280 13.29 4.72 -5.24
C LEU A 280 14.15 5.39 -6.32
N HIS A 281 15.46 5.31 -6.17
CA HIS A 281 16.38 5.68 -7.25
C HIS A 281 16.44 4.60 -8.31
N VAL A 282 16.43 5.03 -9.56
CA VAL A 282 16.62 4.17 -10.74
C VAL A 282 17.72 4.77 -11.60
N TRP A 283 18.91 4.16 -11.50
CA TRP A 283 20.10 4.56 -12.24
C TRP A 283 20.05 3.99 -13.66
N THR A 284 20.23 4.87 -14.65
CA THR A 284 20.30 4.48 -16.08
C THR A 284 21.74 4.29 -16.57
N VAL A 285 22.68 4.49 -15.66
CA VAL A 285 24.13 4.31 -15.80
C VAL A 285 24.63 3.24 -14.84
N ASP A 286 25.77 2.64 -15.15
CA ASP A 286 26.36 1.61 -14.29
C ASP A 286 26.85 2.22 -12.96
N ARG A 287 26.40 1.63 -11.85
CA ARG A 287 26.70 2.03 -10.48
C ARG A 287 27.20 0.84 -9.67
N PRO A 288 28.18 1.02 -8.77
CA PRO A 288 28.42 0.05 -7.70
C PRO A 288 27.13 -0.18 -6.91
N GLY A 289 26.75 -1.44 -6.69
CA GLY A 289 25.47 -1.80 -6.03
C GLY A 289 24.28 -1.95 -6.98
N GLY A 290 24.45 -1.68 -8.29
CA GLY A 290 23.42 -1.92 -9.30
C GLY A 290 22.45 -0.74 -9.50
N PRO A 291 21.40 -0.94 -10.31
CA PRO A 291 20.53 0.15 -10.78
C PRO A 291 19.61 0.74 -9.71
N PHE A 292 19.49 0.12 -8.53
CA PHE A 292 18.70 0.59 -7.41
C PHE A 292 19.53 0.88 -6.15
N ALA A 293 20.85 1.08 -6.31
CA ALA A 293 21.72 1.43 -5.20
C ALA A 293 21.26 2.73 -4.53
N ALA A 294 21.17 2.73 -3.20
CA ALA A 294 20.94 3.93 -2.41
C ALA A 294 22.13 4.91 -2.52
N LEU A 295 21.87 6.19 -2.21
CA LEU A 295 22.85 7.27 -2.27
C LEU A 295 23.71 7.42 -1.02
#